data_AF-A0A8J2MCR5-F1
#
_entry.id   AF-A0A8J2MCR5-F1
#
_cell.length_a   1.000
_cell.length_b   1.000
_cell.length_c   1.000
_cell.angle_alpha   90.00
_cell.angle_beta   90.00
_cell.angle_gamma   90.00
#
_symmetry.space_group_name_H-M   'P 1'
#
loop_
_entity.id
_entity.type
_entity.pdbx_description
1 polymer ?
#
loop_
_entity_poly.entity_id
_entity_poly.type
_entity_poly.pdbx_seq_one_letter_code
_entity_poly.pdbx_strand_id
1 'polypeptide(L)'
;MGNKNVKTVAIVIIVLLFGYYQKWVFFGLYELISHETSDSFMPMPIHKSVQFNDFDLEETSDERIFVKPSPSIPKRNEVSESLGGIKDTQMDSDALSEIVQSRLNTLQSFNCQSTRISCGSPTDCGLGCQVHYLMTCLMLSYSLNGTLIPDFSKWPYSTKWDDIFESINPTNCGPNNDTLTVVWGKNEITLKHASNKNFLRQFKLGLPITRSLGKQLKKSFSNPFLWWAGQFANFTLRPVLEAESWILKTKDFLQFSSGPIVGILIRRRDKKGEKKQQFHSIDKHFTTAKKYFDNIDHRGMNVTRKVYVATDDRSVIKLSQKRYRPPKWEIVAAQRKLDIEDIMKDIILLSDCDFVVCSFTSDICRLVLELMDSRSLNAASKVKSLN
;
A
#
# COMPACT_ATOMS: atom_id res chain seq x y z
N MET A 1 40.09 0.81 33.91
CA MET A 1 38.73 0.22 33.77
C MET A 1 37.75 1.36 33.56
N GLY A 2 37.13 1.45 32.39
CA GLY A 2 36.18 2.52 32.08
C GLY A 2 36.14 2.78 30.58
N ASN A 3 34.92 2.98 30.05
CA ASN A 3 34.64 3.54 28.73
C ASN A 3 34.52 2.60 27.50
N LYS A 4 34.09 1.34 27.68
CA LYS A 4 33.57 0.51 26.56
C LYS A 4 32.08 0.14 26.64
N ASN A 5 31.42 0.31 27.79
CA ASN A 5 30.01 -0.08 27.96
C ASN A 5 28.99 1.01 27.61
N VAL A 6 29.36 2.30 27.60
CA VAL A 6 28.40 3.39 27.32
C VAL A 6 28.08 3.49 25.82
N LYS A 7 29.06 3.22 24.94
CA LYS A 7 28.84 3.25 23.48
C LYS A 7 28.00 2.07 22.97
N THR A 8 28.16 0.88 23.56
CA THR A 8 27.38 -0.31 23.17
C THR A 8 25.94 -0.21 23.63
N VAL A 9 25.67 0.35 24.82
CA VAL A 9 24.30 0.58 25.31
C VAL A 9 23.60 1.70 24.53
N ALA A 10 24.32 2.77 24.15
CA ALA A 10 23.76 3.83 23.31
C ALA A 10 23.40 3.33 21.90
N ILE A 11 24.23 2.48 21.28
CA ILE A 11 23.96 1.90 19.96
C ILE A 11 22.80 0.89 20.04
N VAL A 12 22.68 0.11 21.11
CA VAL A 12 21.55 -0.82 21.29
C VAL A 12 20.23 -0.09 21.56
N ILE A 13 20.24 1.04 22.29
CA ILE A 13 19.04 1.86 22.51
C ILE A 13 18.63 2.60 21.22
N ILE A 14 19.58 3.10 20.43
CA ILE A 14 19.29 3.73 19.13
C ILE A 14 18.73 2.70 18.13
N VAL A 15 19.24 1.46 18.12
CA VAL A 15 18.74 0.39 17.24
C VAL A 15 17.37 -0.14 17.68
N LEU A 16 17.08 -0.20 18.99
CA LEU A 16 15.76 -0.59 19.51
C LEU A 16 14.70 0.49 19.27
N LEU A 17 15.09 1.78 19.29
CA LEU A 17 14.21 2.88 18.90
C LEU A 17 13.96 2.87 17.37
N PHE A 18 14.97 2.62 16.54
CA PHE A 18 14.84 2.56 15.07
C PHE A 18 13.93 1.43 14.56
N GLY A 19 13.92 0.26 15.23
CA GLY A 19 13.03 -0.85 14.86
C GLY A 19 11.55 -0.60 15.14
N TYR A 20 11.22 0.39 15.97
CA TYR A 20 9.85 0.78 16.29
C TYR A 20 9.27 1.79 15.29
N TYR A 21 10.10 2.48 14.50
CA TYR A 21 9.66 3.58 13.62
C TYR A 21 9.02 3.14 12.28
N GLN A 22 9.31 1.92 11.77
CA GLN A 22 8.82 1.49 10.45
C GLN A 22 7.51 0.68 10.44
N LYS A 23 6.96 0.34 11.61
CA LYS A 23 5.68 -0.37 11.70
C LYS A 23 4.44 0.50 11.43
N TRP A 24 4.61 1.81 11.29
CA TRP A 24 3.58 2.76 11.71
C TRP A 24 3.00 3.69 10.65
N VAL A 25 3.28 3.54 9.36
CA VAL A 25 2.66 4.46 8.37
C VAL A 25 1.20 4.07 8.08
N PHE A 26 0.88 2.78 8.03
CA PHE A 26 -0.50 2.30 8.07
C PHE A 26 -1.07 2.19 9.48
N PHE A 27 -0.25 1.80 10.45
CA PHE A 27 -0.64 1.78 11.88
C PHE A 27 -0.85 3.21 12.42
N GLY A 28 -0.29 4.23 11.79
CA GLY A 28 -0.38 5.63 12.17
C GLY A 28 -1.68 6.26 11.71
N LEU A 29 -2.14 6.01 10.46
CA LEU A 29 -3.50 6.38 10.07
C LEU A 29 -4.53 5.59 10.89
N TYR A 30 -4.24 4.32 11.19
CA TYR A 30 -5.08 3.45 11.99
C TYR A 30 -5.14 3.83 13.49
N GLU A 31 -4.03 4.21 14.13
CA GLU A 31 -3.99 4.70 15.52
C GLU A 31 -4.39 6.16 15.67
N LEU A 32 -4.21 6.99 14.64
CA LEU A 32 -4.79 8.34 14.60
C LEU A 32 -6.33 8.30 14.61
N ILE A 33 -6.93 7.23 14.10
CA ILE A 33 -8.38 7.03 13.99
C ILE A 33 -8.95 6.17 15.14
N SER A 34 -8.15 5.30 15.79
CA SER A 34 -8.63 4.34 16.81
C SER A 34 -8.46 4.74 18.28
N HIS A 35 -7.88 5.91 18.59
CA HIS A 35 -7.78 6.40 19.97
C HIS A 35 -9.04 7.15 20.44
N GLU A 36 -10.13 6.42 20.61
CA GLU A 36 -11.18 6.70 21.59
C GLU A 36 -11.50 5.40 22.32
N THR A 37 -10.74 5.09 23.39
CA THR A 37 -11.21 4.48 24.66
C THR A 37 -10.04 4.00 25.52
N SER A 38 -9.91 4.65 26.68
CA SER A 38 -9.38 4.16 27.98
C SER A 38 -7.92 3.69 28.14
N ASP A 39 -7.44 4.02 29.34
CA ASP A 39 -6.12 3.83 29.94
C ASP A 39 -5.54 2.40 29.94
N SER A 40 -4.21 2.37 30.05
CA SER A 40 -3.35 1.32 30.62
C SER A 40 -2.90 0.12 29.74
N PHE A 41 -1.62 -0.23 29.96
CA PHE A 41 -0.84 -1.27 29.27
C PHE A 41 -1.19 -2.70 29.72
N MET A 42 -0.87 -3.68 28.84
CA MET A 42 -0.60 -5.13 29.05
C MET A 42 -1.74 -6.18 28.81
N PRO A 43 -1.43 -7.49 28.53
CA PRO A 43 -1.68 -8.14 27.22
C PRO A 43 -2.71 -9.31 27.19
N MET A 44 -3.30 -9.57 25.99
CA MET A 44 -4.02 -10.78 25.46
C MET A 44 -5.00 -11.58 26.38
N PRO A 45 -6.22 -11.93 25.91
CA PRO A 45 -6.39 -13.19 25.15
C PRO A 45 -7.44 -13.19 24.03
N ILE A 46 -7.31 -14.21 23.16
CA ILE A 46 -8.18 -14.56 22.03
C ILE A 46 -9.47 -15.24 22.55
N HIS A 47 -10.66 -14.75 22.15
CA HIS A 47 -11.87 -15.50 21.71
C HIS A 47 -13.16 -14.68 21.86
N LYS A 48 -13.85 -14.40 20.74
CA LYS A 48 -15.25 -14.82 20.42
C LYS A 48 -15.77 -14.08 19.18
N SER A 49 -16.63 -14.78 18.47
CA SER A 49 -17.28 -14.49 17.18
C SER A 49 -18.10 -13.20 17.16
N VAL A 50 -17.91 -12.37 16.13
CA VAL A 50 -18.84 -11.29 15.73
C VAL A 50 -18.87 -11.22 14.21
N GLN A 51 -20.08 -11.12 13.66
CA GLN A 51 -20.36 -11.02 12.22
C GLN A 51 -19.92 -9.67 11.66
N PHE A 52 -19.41 -9.67 10.43
CA PHE A 52 -18.96 -8.46 9.74
C PHE A 52 -20.12 -7.77 9.03
N ASN A 53 -20.53 -6.64 9.58
CA ASN A 53 -21.13 -5.50 8.89
C ASN A 53 -20.82 -4.32 9.80
N ASP A 54 -19.90 -3.44 9.41
CA ASP A 54 -20.05 -1.99 9.62
C ASP A 54 -18.81 -1.23 9.16
N PHE A 55 -19.05 -0.36 8.17
CA PHE A 55 -18.19 0.74 7.77
C PHE A 55 -18.86 2.00 8.30
N ASP A 56 -18.27 2.65 9.30
CA ASP A 56 -18.85 3.86 9.88
C ASP A 56 -18.54 5.06 9.00
N LEU A 57 -19.56 5.51 8.27
CA LEU A 57 -19.58 6.80 7.60
C LEU A 57 -20.06 7.83 8.63
N GLU A 58 -19.16 8.64 9.16
CA GLU A 58 -19.56 9.76 10.01
C GLU A 58 -20.10 10.91 9.15
N GLU A 59 -21.34 11.30 9.41
CA GLU A 59 -21.95 12.47 8.79
C GLU A 59 -21.50 13.73 9.51
N THR A 60 -20.88 14.66 8.77
CA THR A 60 -20.63 16.01 9.26
C THR A 60 -21.56 17.01 8.57
N SER A 61 -21.70 18.21 9.17
CA SER A 61 -22.55 19.29 8.64
C SER A 61 -22.04 19.88 7.33
N ASP A 62 -20.79 19.59 6.95
CA ASP A 62 -20.25 19.81 5.60
C ASP A 62 -20.68 18.65 4.69
N GLU A 63 -20.95 18.88 3.40
CA GLU A 63 -21.45 17.87 2.43
C GLU A 63 -20.59 16.58 2.24
N ARG A 64 -19.53 16.41 3.05
CA ARG A 64 -18.57 15.30 3.03
C ARG A 64 -18.83 14.31 4.16
N ILE A 65 -18.62 13.03 3.84
CA ILE A 65 -18.64 11.91 4.79
C ILE A 65 -17.23 11.32 4.89
N PHE A 66 -16.92 10.63 5.97
CA PHE A 66 -15.60 10.04 6.19
C PHE A 66 -15.61 8.54 6.00
N VAL A 67 -14.57 7.98 5.37
CA VAL A 67 -14.36 6.55 5.25
C VAL A 67 -13.24 6.15 6.22
N LYS A 68 -13.54 5.28 7.19
CA LYS A 68 -12.60 4.86 8.25
C LYS A 68 -11.97 3.48 7.97
N PRO A 69 -10.71 3.23 8.33
CA PRO A 69 -10.14 1.89 8.32
C PRO A 69 -10.81 0.99 9.37
N SER A 70 -10.99 -0.29 9.06
CA SER A 70 -11.66 -1.25 9.96
C SER A 70 -10.69 -1.98 10.91
N PRO A 71 -11.01 -2.03 12.23
CA PRO A 71 -10.64 -2.97 13.30
C PRO A 71 -9.72 -4.18 13.11
N SER A 72 -9.87 -4.91 11.99
CA SER A 72 -9.42 -6.29 11.93
C SER A 72 -9.07 -6.76 10.52
N ILE A 73 -7.99 -7.54 10.44
CA ILE A 73 -7.55 -8.22 9.22
C ILE A 73 -8.44 -9.48 9.03
N PRO A 74 -9.05 -9.69 7.85
CA PRO A 74 -10.05 -10.75 7.66
C PRO A 74 -9.48 -12.17 7.79
N LYS A 75 -10.25 -13.05 8.44
CA LYS A 75 -10.05 -14.50 8.42
C LYS A 75 -10.82 -15.14 7.26
N ARG A 76 -10.23 -16.18 6.67
CA ARG A 76 -10.50 -16.76 5.33
C ARG A 76 -11.91 -17.38 5.12
N ASN A 77 -12.77 -17.50 6.12
CA ASN A 77 -13.89 -18.44 6.07
C ASN A 77 -15.28 -17.83 5.81
N GLU A 78 -15.41 -16.52 5.57
CA GLU A 78 -16.72 -15.87 5.40
C GLU A 78 -17.05 -15.43 3.97
N VAL A 79 -16.14 -15.63 3.00
CA VAL A 79 -16.28 -15.06 1.64
C VAL A 79 -16.84 -16.07 0.61
N SER A 80 -17.18 -17.30 1.01
CA SER A 80 -17.47 -18.36 0.04
C SER A 80 -18.93 -18.50 -0.42
N GLU A 81 -19.91 -17.78 0.14
CA GLU A 81 -21.34 -18.15 -0.08
C GLU A 81 -22.26 -17.12 -0.73
N SER A 82 -21.80 -15.95 -1.22
CA SER A 82 -22.73 -14.97 -1.83
C SER A 82 -22.47 -14.59 -3.29
N LEU A 83 -21.53 -15.24 -3.99
CA LEU A 83 -21.15 -14.83 -5.35
C LEU A 83 -21.98 -15.52 -6.45
N GLY A 84 -23.27 -15.17 -6.51
CA GLY A 84 -24.14 -15.41 -7.65
C GLY A 84 -24.59 -14.08 -8.26
N GLY A 85 -23.71 -13.40 -9.01
CA GLY A 85 -24.07 -12.13 -9.68
C GLY A 85 -22.92 -11.19 -10.04
N ILE A 86 -21.79 -11.70 -10.56
CA ILE A 86 -20.60 -10.89 -10.89
C ILE A 86 -20.45 -10.76 -12.41
N LYS A 87 -21.17 -9.81 -13.04
CA LYS A 87 -20.81 -9.32 -14.38
C LYS A 87 -20.96 -7.80 -14.50
N ASP A 88 -21.93 -7.22 -13.81
CA ASP A 88 -22.14 -5.75 -13.79
C ASP A 88 -21.12 -4.98 -12.95
N THR A 89 -20.27 -5.66 -12.20
CA THR A 89 -19.57 -5.03 -11.07
C THR A 89 -18.17 -4.48 -11.44
N GLN A 90 -17.42 -5.12 -12.33
CA GLN A 90 -16.10 -4.61 -12.75
C GLN A 90 -16.20 -3.26 -13.47
N MET A 91 -17.22 -3.12 -14.33
CA MET A 91 -17.52 -1.88 -15.06
C MET A 91 -17.81 -0.71 -14.11
N ASP A 92 -18.47 -0.98 -12.97
CA ASP A 92 -18.70 0.03 -11.93
C ASP A 92 -17.40 0.47 -11.24
N SER A 93 -16.45 -0.44 -11.00
CA SER A 93 -15.16 -0.09 -10.38
C SER A 93 -14.32 0.82 -11.26
N ASP A 94 -14.28 0.54 -12.57
CA ASP A 94 -13.48 1.32 -13.51
C ASP A 94 -14.07 2.73 -13.68
N ALA A 95 -15.39 2.86 -13.84
CA ALA A 95 -16.06 4.16 -13.92
C ALA A 95 -15.87 5.00 -12.65
N LEU A 96 -15.93 4.39 -11.47
CA LEU A 96 -15.67 5.08 -10.21
C LEU A 96 -14.21 5.52 -10.09
N SER A 97 -13.27 4.65 -10.50
CA SER A 97 -11.85 4.96 -10.55
C SER A 97 -11.59 6.18 -11.45
N GLU A 98 -12.16 6.20 -12.67
CA GLU A 98 -12.05 7.32 -13.61
C GLU A 98 -12.51 8.66 -13.00
N ILE A 99 -13.63 8.67 -12.27
CA ILE A 99 -14.12 9.87 -11.58
C ILE A 99 -13.06 10.37 -10.58
N VAL A 100 -12.48 9.48 -9.79
CA VAL A 100 -11.50 9.86 -8.75
C VAL A 100 -10.19 10.33 -9.38
N GLN A 101 -9.68 9.59 -10.37
CA GLN A 101 -8.46 9.95 -11.09
C GLN A 101 -8.63 11.30 -11.82
N SER A 102 -9.78 11.54 -12.46
CA SER A 102 -10.10 12.82 -13.10
C SER A 102 -10.09 13.97 -12.09
N ARG A 103 -10.76 13.81 -10.94
CA ARG A 103 -10.75 14.83 -9.88
C ARG A 103 -9.35 15.13 -9.36
N LEU A 104 -8.52 14.09 -9.15
CA LEU A 104 -7.14 14.27 -8.71
C LEU A 104 -6.31 14.99 -9.79
N ASN A 105 -6.45 14.62 -11.05
CA ASN A 105 -5.77 15.30 -12.17
C ASN A 105 -6.17 16.77 -12.27
N THR A 106 -7.47 17.09 -12.18
CA THR A 106 -7.96 18.47 -12.18
C THR A 106 -7.41 19.25 -10.99
N LEU A 107 -7.42 18.66 -9.79
CA LEU A 107 -6.91 19.30 -8.58
C LEU A 107 -5.42 19.62 -8.68
N GLN A 108 -4.62 18.68 -9.18
CA GLN A 108 -3.18 18.86 -9.31
C GLN A 108 -2.78 19.73 -10.51
N SER A 109 -3.63 19.83 -11.53
CA SER A 109 -3.38 20.61 -12.74
C SER A 109 -4.06 21.98 -12.74
N PHE A 110 -4.74 22.36 -11.64
CA PHE A 110 -5.31 23.69 -11.52
C PHE A 110 -4.16 24.71 -11.45
N ASN A 111 -4.23 25.80 -12.23
CA ASN A 111 -3.15 26.77 -12.52
C ASN A 111 -2.54 27.51 -11.30
N CYS A 112 -2.07 26.78 -10.28
CA CYS A 112 -1.48 27.27 -9.04
C CYS A 112 -2.30 28.32 -8.27
N GLN A 113 -3.61 28.38 -8.53
CA GLN A 113 -4.55 29.31 -7.89
C GLN A 113 -5.20 28.74 -6.63
N SER A 114 -5.19 27.41 -6.48
CA SER A 114 -5.67 26.71 -5.30
C SER A 114 -4.69 26.88 -4.13
N THR A 115 -5.15 26.49 -2.93
CA THR A 115 -4.28 26.37 -1.75
C THR A 115 -3.12 25.44 -2.06
N ARG A 116 -1.90 25.81 -1.65
CA ARG A 116 -0.70 25.00 -1.84
C ARG A 116 -0.41 24.20 -0.60
N ILE A 117 -0.10 22.91 -0.78
CA ILE A 117 0.23 22.02 0.33
C ILE A 117 1.60 21.43 0.06
N SER A 118 2.61 21.90 0.80
CA SER A 118 3.95 21.34 0.73
C SER A 118 4.04 20.11 1.64
N CYS A 119 4.50 18.99 1.08
CA CYS A 119 4.63 17.75 1.82
C CYS A 119 5.83 16.94 1.35
N GLY A 120 6.76 16.70 2.26
CA GLY A 120 7.91 15.82 2.04
C GLY A 120 7.80 14.56 2.87
N SER A 121 8.53 13.53 2.46
CA SER A 121 8.65 12.27 3.20
C SER A 121 9.92 12.25 4.07
N PRO A 122 9.93 11.58 5.23
CA PRO A 122 11.13 11.41 6.05
C PRO A 122 12.27 10.68 5.30
N THR A 123 13.52 10.93 5.69
CA THR A 123 14.73 10.35 5.07
C THR A 123 14.89 8.85 5.30
N ASP A 124 14.32 8.30 6.39
CA ASP A 124 14.76 7.03 6.95
C ASP A 124 13.82 5.86 6.63
N CYS A 125 13.32 5.78 5.39
CA CYS A 125 12.55 4.62 4.95
C CYS A 125 12.59 4.34 3.45
N GLY A 126 12.29 3.09 3.08
CA GLY A 126 12.28 2.63 1.69
C GLY A 126 11.01 3.02 0.92
N LEU A 127 10.98 2.69 -0.37
CA LEU A 127 10.00 3.16 -1.36
C LEU A 127 8.56 3.01 -0.91
N GLY A 128 8.16 1.84 -0.40
CA GLY A 128 6.77 1.62 0.03
C GLY A 128 6.33 2.63 1.08
N CYS A 129 7.18 2.87 2.09
CA CYS A 129 6.93 3.89 3.11
C CYS A 129 6.90 5.31 2.50
N GLN A 130 7.86 5.67 1.62
CA GLN A 130 7.88 6.96 0.92
C GLN A 130 6.57 7.22 0.16
N VAL A 131 6.08 6.20 -0.56
CA VAL A 131 4.84 6.26 -1.32
C VAL A 131 3.64 6.40 -0.39
N HIS A 132 3.58 5.69 0.73
CA HIS A 132 2.50 5.85 1.71
C HIS A 132 2.45 7.24 2.35
N TYR A 133 3.61 7.86 2.61
CA TYR A 133 3.67 9.26 3.02
C TYR A 133 3.09 10.18 1.94
N LEU A 134 3.51 9.99 0.70
CA LEU A 134 3.05 10.80 -0.44
C LEU A 134 1.56 10.63 -0.74
N MET A 135 1.04 9.41 -0.64
CA MET A 135 -0.39 9.12 -0.70
C MET A 135 -1.15 9.87 0.39
N THR A 136 -0.63 9.88 1.62
CA THR A 136 -1.24 10.62 2.73
C THR A 136 -1.23 12.13 2.45
N CYS A 137 -0.14 12.68 1.89
CA CYS A 137 -0.09 14.07 1.45
C CYS A 137 -1.13 14.37 0.37
N LEU A 138 -1.30 13.47 -0.60
CA LEU A 138 -2.26 13.62 -1.69
C LEU A 138 -3.71 13.55 -1.18
N MET A 139 -3.98 12.68 -0.20
CA MET A 139 -5.26 12.64 0.51
C MET A 139 -5.54 13.95 1.25
N LEU A 140 -4.56 14.52 1.95
CA LEU A 140 -4.69 15.83 2.60
C LEU A 140 -4.96 16.93 1.56
N SER A 141 -4.25 16.89 0.44
CA SER A 141 -4.43 17.80 -0.69
C SER A 141 -5.85 17.74 -1.26
N TYR A 142 -6.36 16.53 -1.50
CA TYR A 142 -7.74 16.32 -1.91
C TYR A 142 -8.74 16.89 -0.89
N SER A 143 -8.49 16.64 0.39
CA SER A 143 -9.36 17.07 1.49
C SER A 143 -9.41 18.60 1.65
N LEU A 144 -8.31 19.27 1.31
CA LEU A 144 -8.15 20.72 1.42
C LEU A 144 -8.47 21.46 0.13
N ASN A 145 -8.84 20.76 -0.95
CA ASN A 145 -8.98 21.33 -2.29
C ASN A 145 -7.73 22.16 -2.69
N GLY A 146 -6.55 21.63 -2.34
CA GLY A 146 -5.26 22.27 -2.61
C GLY A 146 -4.38 21.43 -3.53
N THR A 147 -3.50 22.08 -4.29
CA THR A 147 -2.47 21.42 -5.10
C THR A 147 -1.33 20.97 -4.21
N LEU A 148 -0.91 19.71 -4.36
CA LEU A 148 0.21 19.12 -3.65
C LEU A 148 1.52 19.58 -4.28
N ILE A 149 2.42 20.06 -3.44
CA ILE A 149 3.80 20.37 -3.79
C ILE A 149 4.68 19.33 -3.09
N PRO A 150 5.06 18.24 -3.79
CA PRO A 150 5.89 17.21 -3.19
C PRO A 150 7.29 17.75 -2.91
N ASP A 151 7.82 17.46 -1.73
CA ASP A 151 9.20 17.77 -1.36
C ASP A 151 10.05 16.49 -1.39
N PHE A 152 10.81 16.35 -2.47
CA PHE A 152 11.75 15.25 -2.70
C PHE A 152 13.18 15.59 -2.26
N SER A 153 13.43 16.66 -1.51
CA SER A 153 14.77 17.03 -1.04
C SER A 153 15.47 15.93 -0.21
N LYS A 154 14.68 15.04 0.39
CA LYS A 154 15.10 13.92 1.23
C LYS A 154 14.96 12.56 0.56
N TRP A 155 14.77 12.55 -0.76
CA TRP A 155 14.62 11.34 -1.55
C TRP A 155 15.87 10.44 -1.45
N PRO A 156 15.75 9.20 -0.95
CA PRO A 156 16.91 8.37 -0.63
C PRO A 156 17.47 7.59 -1.82
N TYR A 157 16.87 7.74 -3.01
CA TYR A 157 17.25 7.02 -4.22
C TYR A 157 18.04 7.93 -5.18
N SER A 158 19.01 7.34 -5.88
CA SER A 158 19.81 8.06 -6.88
C SER A 158 18.98 8.49 -8.09
N THR A 159 18.03 7.65 -8.49
CA THR A 159 17.14 7.89 -9.62
C THR A 159 16.00 8.80 -9.17
N LYS A 160 15.72 9.87 -9.90
CA LYS A 160 14.74 10.86 -9.48
C LYS A 160 13.32 10.30 -9.60
N TRP A 161 12.39 10.90 -8.87
CA TRP A 161 10.97 10.55 -8.97
C TRP A 161 10.47 10.62 -10.41
N ASP A 162 10.70 11.76 -11.08
CA ASP A 162 10.18 12.05 -12.42
C ASP A 162 10.83 11.21 -13.54
N ASP A 163 11.90 10.49 -13.24
CA ASP A 163 12.52 9.53 -14.19
C ASP A 163 11.72 8.21 -14.26
N ILE A 164 10.83 7.97 -13.29
CA ILE A 164 10.13 6.69 -13.10
C ILE A 164 8.62 6.87 -13.05
N PHE A 165 8.17 7.90 -12.32
CA PHE A 165 6.77 8.17 -12.07
C PHE A 165 6.38 9.50 -12.68
N GLU A 166 5.13 9.62 -13.11
CA GLU A 166 4.59 10.90 -13.53
C GLU A 166 4.63 11.92 -12.38
N SER A 167 4.81 13.19 -12.73
CA SER A 167 4.79 14.27 -11.74
C SER A 167 3.41 14.36 -11.10
N ILE A 168 3.39 14.44 -9.78
CA ILE A 168 2.17 14.71 -9.00
C ILE A 168 1.77 16.19 -9.10
N ASN A 169 2.71 17.06 -9.45
CA ASN A 169 2.53 18.51 -9.62
C ASN A 169 2.93 18.92 -11.06
N PRO A 170 2.13 18.55 -12.08
CA PRO A 170 2.52 18.73 -13.48
C PRO A 170 2.61 20.20 -13.90
N THR A 171 1.88 21.09 -13.23
CA THR A 171 1.91 22.55 -13.44
C THR A 171 3.12 23.23 -12.81
N ASN A 172 3.95 22.47 -12.09
CA ASN A 172 5.15 22.94 -11.40
C ASN A 172 4.87 24.11 -10.44
N CYS A 173 3.77 24.01 -9.69
CA CYS A 173 3.43 25.00 -8.67
C CYS A 173 4.49 25.01 -7.57
N GLY A 174 5.18 26.15 -7.41
CA GLY A 174 6.10 26.37 -6.30
C GLY A 174 5.40 26.86 -5.02
N PRO A 175 6.06 26.75 -3.86
CA PRO A 175 5.54 27.29 -2.61
C PRO A 175 5.44 28.82 -2.64
N ASN A 176 4.56 29.38 -1.82
CA ASN A 176 4.37 30.81 -1.56
C ASN A 176 4.16 31.06 -0.05
N ASN A 177 3.93 32.32 0.35
CA ASN A 177 3.78 32.70 1.75
C ASN A 177 2.60 32.01 2.47
N ASP A 178 1.56 31.64 1.73
CA ASP A 178 0.34 30.99 2.27
C ASP A 178 0.37 29.46 2.15
N THR A 179 1.52 28.89 1.78
CA THR A 179 1.65 27.44 1.61
C THR A 179 1.54 26.72 2.94
N LEU A 180 0.60 25.78 3.01
CA LEU A 180 0.41 24.89 4.15
C LEU A 180 1.51 23.83 4.11
N THR A 181 2.31 23.72 5.17
CA THR A 181 3.37 22.71 5.22
C THR A 181 2.97 21.57 6.14
N VAL A 182 2.96 20.36 5.61
CA VAL A 182 2.73 19.14 6.38
C VAL A 182 3.95 18.86 7.26
N VAL A 183 3.71 18.64 8.55
CA VAL A 183 4.73 18.30 9.53
C VAL A 183 4.36 16.99 10.19
N TRP A 184 5.26 16.01 10.04
CA TRP A 184 5.14 14.69 10.63
C TRP A 184 5.65 14.71 12.06
N GLY A 185 4.73 14.68 13.03
CA GLY A 185 5.01 14.48 14.44
C GLY A 185 5.10 12.99 14.80
N LYS A 186 5.36 12.68 16.08
CA LYS A 186 5.45 11.29 16.55
C LYS A 186 4.11 10.54 16.44
N ASN A 187 3.02 11.20 16.82
CA ASN A 187 1.68 10.60 16.86
C ASN A 187 0.64 11.48 16.14
N GLU A 188 1.07 12.52 15.42
CA GLU A 188 0.17 13.45 14.77
C GLU A 188 0.77 14.06 13.52
N ILE A 189 -0.10 14.38 12.58
CA ILE A 189 0.21 15.21 11.43
C ILE A 189 -0.25 16.62 11.79
N THR A 190 0.59 17.63 11.53
CA THR A 190 0.21 19.03 11.70
C THR A 190 0.41 19.84 10.42
N LEU A 191 -0.33 20.95 10.29
CA LEU A 191 -0.22 21.88 9.17
C LEU A 191 0.30 23.22 9.68
N LYS A 192 1.52 23.59 9.29
CA LYS A 192 2.02 24.95 9.49
C LYS A 192 1.30 25.92 8.55
N HIS A 193 1.15 27.17 8.99
CA HIS A 193 0.40 28.23 8.31
C HIS A 193 -1.11 27.98 8.15
N ALA A 194 -1.65 26.93 8.77
CA ALA A 194 -3.09 26.74 8.84
C ALA A 194 -3.70 27.74 9.83
N SER A 195 -4.59 28.62 9.33
CA SER A 195 -5.38 29.53 10.16
C SER A 195 -6.40 28.79 11.04
N ASN A 196 -6.83 27.59 10.63
CA ASN A 196 -7.79 26.75 11.35
C ASN A 196 -7.17 25.41 11.77
N LYS A 197 -6.92 25.24 13.07
CA LYS A 197 -6.35 24.00 13.65
C LYS A 197 -7.34 22.83 13.70
N ASN A 198 -8.63 23.05 13.49
CA ASN A 198 -9.66 21.99 13.59
C ASN A 198 -9.65 21.02 12.40
N PHE A 199 -9.01 21.36 11.28
CA PHE A 199 -9.01 20.52 10.08
C PHE A 199 -8.31 19.17 10.27
N LEU A 200 -7.25 19.12 11.07
CA LEU A 200 -6.54 17.87 11.38
C LEU A 200 -7.43 16.89 12.16
N ARG A 201 -8.40 17.40 12.92
CA ARG A 201 -9.40 16.56 13.60
C ARG A 201 -10.25 15.81 12.58
N GLN A 202 -10.62 16.43 11.46
CA GLN A 202 -11.40 15.78 10.40
C GLN A 202 -10.63 14.65 9.71
N PHE A 203 -9.31 14.82 9.50
CA PHE A 203 -8.47 13.74 8.94
C PHE A 203 -8.29 12.56 9.91
N LYS A 204 -8.35 12.80 11.24
CA LYS A 204 -8.42 11.75 12.26
C LYS A 204 -9.76 11.01 12.29
N LEU A 205 -10.82 11.54 11.66
CA LEU A 205 -12.11 10.86 11.56
C LEU A 205 -12.21 9.96 10.32
N GLY A 206 -11.18 9.93 9.47
CA GLY A 206 -11.14 9.14 8.24
C GLY A 206 -10.83 9.99 7.02
N LEU A 207 -10.96 9.39 5.84
CA LEU A 207 -10.70 10.09 4.59
C LEU A 207 -12.00 10.73 4.08
N PRO A 208 -12.03 12.07 3.85
CA PRO A 208 -13.24 12.73 3.40
C PRO A 208 -13.53 12.34 1.95
N ILE A 209 -14.77 11.95 1.72
CA ILE A 209 -15.31 11.60 0.42
C ILE A 209 -16.62 12.35 0.19
N THR A 210 -16.92 12.69 -1.05
CA THR A 210 -18.23 13.28 -1.38
C THR A 210 -19.34 12.30 -1.01
N ARG A 211 -20.43 12.80 -0.41
CA ARG A 211 -21.56 11.96 0.05
C ARG A 211 -22.10 11.02 -1.04
N SER A 212 -22.20 11.49 -2.28
CA SER A 212 -22.66 10.67 -3.41
C SER A 212 -21.73 9.48 -3.68
N LEU A 213 -20.42 9.74 -3.76
CA LEU A 213 -19.40 8.71 -3.97
C LEU A 213 -19.32 7.73 -2.79
N GLY A 214 -19.33 8.22 -1.55
CA GLY A 214 -19.27 7.33 -0.38
C GLY A 214 -20.46 6.39 -0.26
N LYS A 215 -21.68 6.84 -0.64
CA LYS A 215 -22.86 5.95 -0.74
C LYS A 215 -22.69 4.87 -1.82
N GLN A 216 -22.12 5.22 -2.97
CA GLN A 216 -21.84 4.26 -4.04
C GLN A 216 -20.77 3.26 -3.61
N LEU A 217 -19.68 3.71 -2.97
CA LEU A 217 -18.64 2.81 -2.49
C LEU A 217 -19.16 1.80 -1.47
N LYS A 218 -19.99 2.24 -0.52
CA LYS A 218 -20.62 1.35 0.48
C LYS A 218 -21.46 0.24 -0.17
N LYS A 219 -22.10 0.53 -1.30
CA LYS A 219 -22.92 -0.45 -2.03
C LYS A 219 -22.06 -1.44 -2.82
N SER A 220 -20.98 -0.95 -3.44
CA SER A 220 -20.24 -1.73 -4.44
C SER A 220 -19.01 -2.46 -3.90
N PHE A 221 -18.42 -2.01 -2.78
CA PHE A 221 -17.14 -2.54 -2.28
C PHE A 221 -17.26 -3.16 -0.89
N SER A 222 -16.62 -4.33 -0.73
CA SER A 222 -16.49 -4.99 0.57
C SER A 222 -15.62 -4.22 1.55
N ASN A 223 -14.68 -3.41 1.05
CA ASN A 223 -13.83 -2.52 1.84
C ASN A 223 -13.67 -1.16 1.15
N PRO A 224 -14.63 -0.23 1.32
CA PRO A 224 -14.59 1.10 0.73
C PRO A 224 -13.32 1.90 1.05
N PHE A 225 -12.76 1.76 2.26
CA PHE A 225 -11.52 2.45 2.65
C PHE A 225 -10.33 1.98 1.82
N LEU A 226 -10.18 0.66 1.68
CA LEU A 226 -9.05 0.09 0.96
C LEU A 226 -9.11 0.49 -0.51
N TRP A 227 -10.29 0.43 -1.13
CA TRP A 227 -10.47 0.87 -2.50
C TRP A 227 -10.14 2.36 -2.66
N TRP A 228 -10.65 3.18 -1.73
CA TRP A 228 -10.40 4.62 -1.73
C TRP A 228 -8.91 4.94 -1.58
N ALA A 229 -8.21 4.30 -0.63
CA ALA A 229 -6.77 4.43 -0.49
C ALA A 229 -6.01 3.95 -1.74
N GLY A 230 -6.49 2.87 -2.36
CA GLY A 230 -6.01 2.35 -3.62
C GLY A 230 -6.04 3.38 -4.75
N GLN A 231 -7.03 4.27 -4.80
CA GLN A 231 -7.06 5.33 -5.82
C GLN A 231 -5.89 6.32 -5.69
N PHE A 232 -5.46 6.62 -4.47
CA PHE A 232 -4.28 7.46 -4.25
C PHE A 232 -2.99 6.72 -4.56
N ALA A 233 -2.91 5.41 -4.27
CA ALA A 233 -1.78 4.57 -4.69
C ALA A 233 -1.66 4.55 -6.23
N ASN A 234 -2.78 4.33 -6.92
CA ASN A 234 -2.87 4.31 -8.38
C ASN A 234 -2.44 5.65 -8.99
N PHE A 235 -2.90 6.77 -8.41
CA PHE A 235 -2.48 8.11 -8.85
C PHE A 235 -0.99 8.34 -8.62
N THR A 236 -0.48 7.96 -7.46
CA THR A 236 0.89 8.25 -7.03
C THR A 236 1.91 7.42 -7.82
N LEU A 237 1.57 6.21 -8.24
CA LEU A 237 2.50 5.27 -8.88
C LEU A 237 2.38 5.20 -10.41
N ARG A 238 1.73 6.20 -11.04
CA ARG A 238 1.65 6.24 -12.50
C ARG A 238 3.05 6.22 -13.12
N PRO A 239 3.39 5.21 -13.93
CA PRO A 239 4.69 5.16 -14.59
C PRO A 239 4.78 6.27 -15.65
N VAL A 240 5.98 6.83 -15.86
CA VAL A 240 6.25 7.54 -17.13
C VAL A 240 6.27 6.56 -18.30
N LEU A 241 6.13 7.06 -19.53
CA LEU A 241 6.08 6.22 -20.74
C LEU A 241 7.28 5.27 -20.88
N GLU A 242 8.49 5.73 -20.56
CA GLU A 242 9.68 4.89 -20.57
C GLU A 242 9.59 3.76 -19.54
N ALA A 243 9.06 4.08 -18.34
CA ALA A 243 8.84 3.12 -17.28
C ALA A 243 7.83 2.04 -17.65
N GLU A 244 6.70 2.46 -18.21
CA GLU A 244 5.68 1.56 -18.74
C GLU A 244 6.26 0.61 -19.79
N SER A 245 7.08 1.12 -20.72
CA SER A 245 7.70 0.31 -21.77
C SER A 245 8.53 -0.85 -21.22
N TRP A 246 9.38 -0.61 -20.21
CA TRP A 246 10.19 -1.68 -19.65
C TRP A 246 9.40 -2.62 -18.73
N ILE A 247 8.28 -2.17 -18.12
CA ILE A 247 7.34 -3.05 -17.41
C ILE A 247 6.72 -4.02 -18.40
N LEU A 248 6.19 -3.53 -19.52
CA LEU A 248 5.55 -4.34 -20.55
C LEU A 248 6.52 -5.36 -21.16
N LYS A 249 7.72 -4.93 -21.54
CA LYS A 249 8.78 -5.84 -22.01
C LYS A 249 9.12 -6.93 -21.00
N THR A 250 9.08 -6.60 -19.70
CA THR A 250 9.31 -7.61 -18.65
C THR A 250 8.15 -8.60 -18.58
N LYS A 251 6.89 -8.13 -18.65
CA LYS A 251 5.71 -9.02 -18.68
C LYS A 251 5.77 -10.00 -19.85
N ASP A 252 6.14 -9.51 -21.03
CA ASP A 252 6.26 -10.34 -22.23
C ASP A 252 7.37 -11.38 -22.07
N PHE A 253 8.55 -10.96 -21.60
CA PHE A 253 9.68 -11.86 -21.36
C PHE A 253 9.35 -12.96 -20.32
N LEU A 254 8.62 -12.62 -19.26
CA LEU A 254 8.19 -13.56 -18.22
C LEU A 254 6.91 -14.33 -18.61
N GLN A 255 6.33 -14.05 -19.78
CA GLN A 255 5.09 -14.64 -20.27
C GLN A 255 3.96 -14.51 -19.23
N PHE A 256 3.79 -13.32 -18.67
CA PHE A 256 2.85 -13.05 -17.57
C PHE A 256 1.40 -13.42 -17.90
N SER A 257 1.01 -13.31 -19.18
CA SER A 257 -0.37 -13.58 -19.63
C SER A 257 -0.63 -15.04 -20.03
N SER A 258 0.32 -15.96 -19.86
CA SER A 258 0.19 -17.34 -20.37
C SER A 258 -0.63 -18.28 -19.48
N GLY A 259 -1.28 -17.77 -18.44
CA GLY A 259 -2.04 -18.56 -17.47
C GLY A 259 -2.03 -17.91 -16.08
N PRO A 260 -2.64 -18.57 -15.07
CA PRO A 260 -2.71 -18.02 -13.73
C PRO A 260 -1.31 -17.94 -13.09
N ILE A 261 -1.01 -16.80 -12.48
CA ILE A 261 0.27 -16.51 -11.84
C ILE A 261 0.09 -16.09 -10.39
N VAL A 262 0.88 -16.71 -9.50
CA VAL A 262 0.94 -16.32 -8.09
C VAL A 262 2.16 -15.46 -7.83
N GLY A 263 1.94 -14.25 -7.30
CA GLY A 263 3.00 -13.38 -6.79
C GLY A 263 3.44 -13.81 -5.39
N ILE A 264 4.74 -13.90 -5.14
CA ILE A 264 5.31 -14.13 -3.83
C ILE A 264 6.30 -13.02 -3.52
N LEU A 265 6.04 -12.25 -2.46
CA LEU A 265 6.95 -11.23 -1.96
C LEU A 265 7.65 -11.70 -0.69
N ILE A 266 8.97 -11.87 -0.78
CA ILE A 266 9.85 -12.29 0.34
C ILE A 266 10.86 -11.19 0.62
N ARG A 267 10.80 -10.58 1.81
CA ARG A 267 11.75 -9.54 2.27
C ARG A 267 12.67 -10.09 3.37
N ARG A 268 14.00 -9.91 3.25
CA ARG A 268 15.02 -10.54 4.09
C ARG A 268 16.17 -9.63 4.58
N ARG A 269 16.65 -8.68 3.76
CA ARG A 269 17.97 -8.04 3.93
C ARG A 269 17.93 -6.68 4.65
N ASP A 270 16.86 -5.92 4.53
CA ASP A 270 16.76 -4.53 5.04
C ASP A 270 16.14 -4.42 6.43
N LYS A 271 15.37 -5.43 6.88
CA LYS A 271 14.83 -5.54 8.24
C LYS A 271 15.90 -6.01 9.25
N LYS A 272 17.11 -5.45 9.19
CA LYS A 272 18.18 -5.69 10.17
C LYS A 272 17.79 -5.04 11.50
N GLY A 273 17.20 -5.82 12.39
CA GLY A 273 16.73 -5.36 13.70
C GLY A 273 15.39 -5.99 14.10
N GLU A 274 14.59 -6.43 13.11
CA GLU A 274 13.45 -7.30 13.39
C GLU A 274 13.97 -8.69 13.78
N LYS A 275 13.37 -9.27 14.82
CA LYS A 275 13.71 -10.63 15.27
C LYS A 275 13.59 -11.56 14.07
N LYS A 276 14.61 -12.41 13.83
CA LYS A 276 14.63 -13.46 12.78
C LYS A 276 13.34 -14.31 12.72
N GLN A 277 12.56 -14.33 13.79
CA GLN A 277 11.27 -15.00 13.95
C GLN A 277 10.11 -14.41 13.11
N GLN A 278 10.25 -13.23 12.50
CA GLN A 278 9.25 -12.68 11.56
C GLN A 278 9.52 -13.05 10.10
N PHE A 279 10.65 -13.70 9.78
CA PHE A 279 10.89 -14.22 8.44
C PHE A 279 10.16 -15.54 8.25
N HIS A 280 9.15 -15.54 7.38
CA HIS A 280 8.50 -16.77 6.96
C HIS A 280 9.41 -17.57 6.02
N SER A 281 9.44 -18.89 6.19
CA SER A 281 10.19 -19.75 5.28
C SER A 281 9.62 -19.67 3.86
N ILE A 282 10.47 -19.93 2.86
CA ILE A 282 10.02 -20.03 1.45
C ILE A 282 8.90 -21.06 1.35
N ASP A 283 9.03 -22.19 2.04
CA ASP A 283 8.05 -23.27 2.02
C ASP A 283 6.67 -22.84 2.56
N LYS A 284 6.60 -21.92 3.53
CA LYS A 284 5.32 -21.37 4.00
C LYS A 284 4.62 -20.53 2.92
N HIS A 285 5.37 -19.75 2.15
CA HIS A 285 4.82 -18.99 1.02
C HIS A 285 4.31 -19.95 -0.07
N PHE A 286 5.16 -20.89 -0.50
CA PHE A 286 4.84 -21.85 -1.55
C PHE A 286 3.73 -22.83 -1.17
N THR A 287 3.57 -23.16 0.11
CA THR A 287 2.41 -23.94 0.59
C THR A 287 1.10 -23.19 0.35
N THR A 288 1.11 -21.86 0.54
CA THR A 288 -0.06 -21.02 0.30
C THR A 288 -0.35 -20.88 -1.19
N ALA A 289 0.69 -20.67 -2.01
CA ALA A 289 0.57 -20.68 -3.47
C ALA A 289 0.07 -22.03 -4.00
N LYS A 290 0.56 -23.15 -3.43
CA LYS A 290 0.10 -24.50 -3.75
C LYS A 290 -1.40 -24.65 -3.50
N LYS A 291 -1.92 -24.18 -2.37
CA LYS A 291 -3.36 -24.22 -2.08
C LYS A 291 -4.20 -23.45 -3.10
N TYR A 292 -3.68 -22.33 -3.61
CA TYR A 292 -4.35 -21.59 -4.68
C TYR A 292 -4.43 -22.41 -5.97
N PHE A 293 -3.31 -22.98 -6.42
CA PHE A 293 -3.29 -23.83 -7.62
C PHE A 293 -4.07 -25.13 -7.46
N ASP A 294 -4.01 -25.78 -6.29
CA ASP A 294 -4.79 -26.99 -6.01
C ASP A 294 -6.31 -26.70 -6.17
N ASN A 295 -6.77 -25.51 -5.77
CA ASN A 295 -8.16 -25.09 -5.99
C ASN A 295 -8.51 -24.89 -7.47
N ILE A 296 -7.56 -24.43 -8.29
CA ILE A 296 -7.74 -24.31 -9.74
C ILE A 296 -7.77 -25.69 -10.40
N ASP A 297 -6.87 -26.59 -9.98
CA ASP A 297 -6.80 -27.97 -10.47
C ASP A 297 -8.10 -28.73 -10.14
N HIS A 298 -8.67 -28.54 -8.95
CA HIS A 298 -9.98 -29.11 -8.58
C HIS A 298 -11.14 -28.62 -9.46
N ARG A 299 -11.01 -27.46 -10.11
CA ARG A 299 -11.97 -26.95 -11.11
C ARG A 299 -11.72 -27.51 -12.52
N GLY A 300 -10.75 -28.41 -12.68
CA GLY A 300 -10.48 -29.11 -13.93
C GLY A 300 -9.57 -28.39 -14.92
N MET A 301 -8.94 -27.27 -14.54
CA MET A 301 -8.14 -26.45 -15.48
C MET A 301 -6.71 -26.98 -15.70
N ASN A 302 -6.18 -27.83 -14.81
CA ASN A 302 -4.85 -28.46 -14.85
C ASN A 302 -3.74 -27.56 -15.44
N VAL A 303 -3.34 -26.54 -14.68
CA VAL A 303 -2.48 -25.44 -15.15
C VAL A 303 -1.03 -25.61 -14.69
N THR A 304 -0.08 -25.06 -15.46
CA THR A 304 1.30 -24.88 -14.99
C THR A 304 1.29 -23.89 -13.81
N ARG A 305 1.96 -24.25 -12.71
CA ARG A 305 2.00 -23.41 -11.50
C ARG A 305 3.07 -22.34 -11.63
N LYS A 306 2.71 -21.25 -12.30
CA LYS A 306 3.59 -20.11 -12.51
C LYS A 306 3.65 -19.23 -11.26
N VAL A 307 4.86 -18.95 -10.77
CA VAL A 307 5.07 -18.13 -9.57
C VAL A 307 6.06 -17.03 -9.88
N TYR A 308 5.62 -15.78 -9.74
CA TYR A 308 6.49 -14.60 -9.77
C TYR A 308 7.07 -14.36 -8.37
N VAL A 309 8.39 -14.41 -8.23
CA VAL A 309 9.08 -14.20 -6.95
C VAL A 309 9.74 -12.83 -6.91
N ALA A 310 9.15 -11.93 -6.14
CA ALA A 310 9.73 -10.64 -5.78
C ALA A 310 10.48 -10.77 -4.46
N THR A 311 11.75 -10.44 -4.44
CA THR A 311 12.55 -10.54 -3.22
C THR A 311 13.76 -9.64 -3.24
N ASP A 312 14.05 -9.06 -2.09
CA ASP A 312 15.29 -8.34 -1.89
C ASP A 312 16.48 -9.29 -1.79
N ASP A 313 16.36 -10.62 -1.65
CA ASP A 313 17.46 -11.59 -1.54
C ASP A 313 17.49 -12.55 -2.75
N ARG A 314 18.43 -12.35 -3.69
CA ARG A 314 18.54 -13.19 -4.91
C ARG A 314 18.77 -14.67 -4.65
N SER A 315 19.31 -15.04 -3.48
CA SER A 315 19.49 -16.46 -3.14
C SER A 315 18.15 -17.19 -3.02
N VAL A 316 17.07 -16.47 -2.68
CA VAL A 316 15.70 -16.99 -2.64
C VAL A 316 15.24 -17.46 -4.00
N ILE A 317 15.49 -16.70 -5.07
CA ILE A 317 15.05 -17.05 -6.43
C ILE A 317 15.69 -18.37 -6.86
N LYS A 318 17.01 -18.48 -6.71
CA LYS A 318 17.76 -19.72 -7.02
C LYS A 318 17.29 -20.90 -6.19
N LEU A 319 17.02 -20.68 -4.90
CA LEU A 319 16.53 -21.71 -4.00
C LEU A 319 15.11 -22.18 -4.37
N SER A 320 14.23 -21.26 -4.74
CA SER A 320 12.87 -21.56 -5.21
C SER A 320 12.92 -22.38 -6.51
N GLN A 321 13.71 -21.97 -7.50
CA GLN A 321 13.91 -22.72 -8.75
C GLN A 321 14.49 -24.13 -8.51
N LYS A 322 15.40 -24.28 -7.54
CA LYS A 322 15.97 -25.58 -7.19
C LYS A 322 14.94 -26.51 -6.54
N ARG A 323 14.02 -25.99 -5.73
CA ARG A 323 13.04 -26.76 -4.94
C ARG A 323 11.74 -27.04 -5.69
N TYR A 324 11.24 -26.07 -6.45
CA TYR A 324 9.96 -26.13 -7.17
C TYR A 324 10.25 -26.15 -8.67
N ARG A 325 10.27 -27.36 -9.26
CA ARG A 325 10.79 -27.60 -10.61
C ARG A 325 9.70 -27.83 -11.68
N PRO A 326 10.04 -27.61 -12.96
CA PRO A 326 9.20 -28.01 -14.10
C PRO A 326 8.95 -29.53 -14.15
N PRO A 327 7.91 -29.99 -14.87
CA PRO A 327 6.94 -29.17 -15.62
C PRO A 327 5.83 -28.58 -14.73
N LYS A 328 5.69 -29.04 -13.49
CA LYS A 328 4.58 -28.64 -12.61
C LYS A 328 4.71 -27.19 -12.11
N TRP A 329 5.94 -26.70 -11.91
CA TRP A 329 6.21 -25.34 -11.42
C TRP A 329 7.07 -24.57 -12.40
N GLU A 330 6.73 -23.30 -12.60
CA GLU A 330 7.51 -22.34 -13.37
C GLU A 330 7.80 -21.13 -12.47
N ILE A 331 9.07 -20.99 -12.06
CA ILE A 331 9.47 -19.93 -11.12
C ILE A 331 10.16 -18.81 -11.90
N VAL A 332 9.48 -17.67 -11.98
CA VAL A 332 9.91 -16.49 -12.72
C VAL A 332 10.23 -15.35 -11.77
N ALA A 333 11.16 -14.48 -12.15
CA ALA A 333 11.52 -13.29 -11.40
C ALA A 333 12.09 -12.23 -12.35
N ALA A 334 11.86 -10.95 -12.06
CA ALA A 334 12.46 -9.88 -12.84
C ALA A 334 13.98 -9.83 -12.62
N GLN A 335 14.73 -9.52 -13.68
CA GLN A 335 16.15 -9.23 -13.54
C GLN A 335 16.31 -7.92 -12.76
N ARG A 336 17.18 -7.93 -11.74
CA ARG A 336 17.47 -6.75 -10.91
C ARG A 336 18.84 -6.14 -11.26
N LYS A 337 18.94 -4.82 -11.25
CA LYS A 337 20.20 -4.06 -11.10
C LYS A 337 20.39 -3.52 -9.67
N LEU A 338 19.41 -3.72 -8.78
CA LEU A 338 19.32 -3.23 -7.39
C LEU A 338 19.02 -1.73 -7.28
N ASP A 339 18.13 -1.23 -8.12
CA ASP A 339 17.67 0.17 -8.06
C ASP A 339 16.16 0.26 -7.78
N ILE A 340 15.66 1.47 -7.57
CA ILE A 340 14.24 1.78 -7.36
C ILE A 340 13.36 1.26 -8.50
N GLU A 341 13.83 1.31 -9.75
CA GLU A 341 13.13 0.77 -10.93
C GLU A 341 12.74 -0.70 -10.71
N ASP A 342 13.61 -1.50 -10.08
CA ASP A 342 13.32 -2.90 -9.81
C ASP A 342 12.28 -3.08 -8.70
N ILE A 343 12.24 -2.17 -7.73
CA ILE A 343 11.24 -2.20 -6.66
C ILE A 343 9.88 -1.81 -7.24
N MET A 344 9.83 -0.76 -8.07
CA MET A 344 8.63 -0.37 -8.80
C MET A 344 8.12 -1.51 -9.68
N LYS A 345 9.01 -2.12 -10.47
CA LYS A 345 8.70 -3.30 -11.30
C LYS A 345 8.09 -4.42 -10.48
N ASP A 346 8.68 -4.76 -9.34
CA ASP A 346 8.13 -5.76 -8.42
C ASP A 346 6.73 -5.37 -7.94
N ILE A 347 6.50 -4.11 -7.54
CA ILE A 347 5.18 -3.63 -7.09
C ILE A 347 4.13 -3.85 -8.18
N ILE A 348 4.39 -3.39 -9.40
CA ILE A 348 3.44 -3.47 -10.51
C ILE A 348 3.22 -4.92 -10.96
N LEU A 349 4.28 -5.72 -11.09
CA LEU A 349 4.16 -7.13 -11.48
C LEU A 349 3.44 -7.95 -10.40
N LEU A 350 3.67 -7.67 -9.11
CA LEU A 350 2.91 -8.31 -8.04
C LEU A 350 1.44 -7.90 -8.05
N SER A 351 1.11 -6.62 -8.28
CA SER A 351 -0.27 -6.15 -8.31
C SER A 351 -1.06 -6.66 -9.53
N ASP A 352 -0.36 -7.15 -10.56
CA ASP A 352 -0.95 -7.77 -11.74
C ASP A 352 -1.03 -9.31 -11.64
N CYS A 353 -0.57 -9.91 -10.54
CA CYS A 353 -0.74 -11.34 -10.30
C CYS A 353 -2.20 -11.68 -9.90
N ASP A 354 -2.67 -12.89 -10.22
CA ASP A 354 -4.01 -13.33 -9.86
C ASP A 354 -4.18 -13.54 -8.34
N PHE A 355 -3.08 -13.88 -7.67
CA PHE A 355 -3.03 -14.07 -6.23
C PHE A 355 -1.65 -13.72 -5.69
N VAL A 356 -1.57 -13.08 -4.52
CA VAL A 356 -0.30 -12.66 -3.91
C VAL A 356 -0.15 -13.25 -2.53
N VAL A 357 1.03 -13.80 -2.23
CA VAL A 357 1.42 -14.27 -0.88
C VAL A 357 2.56 -13.40 -0.36
N CYS A 358 2.32 -12.69 0.75
CA CYS A 358 3.30 -11.78 1.33
C CYS A 358 3.11 -11.59 2.83
N SER A 359 3.71 -10.56 3.41
CA SER A 359 3.53 -10.16 4.81
C SER A 359 3.12 -8.69 4.88
N PHE A 360 1.99 -8.40 5.51
CA PHE A 360 1.54 -7.01 5.71
C PHE A 360 2.43 -6.18 6.64
N THR A 361 3.52 -6.74 7.20
CA THR A 361 4.59 -5.93 7.81
C THR A 361 5.53 -5.29 6.79
N SER A 362 5.37 -5.59 5.50
CA SER A 362 6.07 -4.94 4.40
C SER A 362 5.17 -3.87 3.78
N ASP A 363 5.63 -2.62 3.73
CA ASP A 363 4.92 -1.54 3.02
C ASP A 363 4.62 -1.93 1.57
N ILE A 364 5.57 -2.59 0.90
CA ILE A 364 5.41 -3.06 -0.48
C ILE A 364 4.23 -4.05 -0.62
N CYS A 365 4.01 -4.93 0.36
CA CYS A 365 2.89 -5.88 0.33
C CYS A 365 1.54 -5.16 0.48
N ARG A 366 1.49 -4.12 1.32
CA ARG A 366 0.28 -3.31 1.50
C ARG A 366 -0.01 -2.48 0.25
N LEU A 367 1.02 -1.87 -0.33
CA LEU A 367 0.91 -1.11 -1.58
C LEU A 367 0.42 -1.96 -2.75
N VAL A 368 0.88 -3.21 -2.84
CA VAL A 368 0.35 -4.18 -3.82
C VAL A 368 -1.14 -4.44 -3.59
N LEU A 369 -1.57 -4.65 -2.35
CA LEU A 369 -2.99 -4.83 -2.03
C LEU A 369 -3.81 -3.59 -2.42
N GLU A 370 -3.33 -2.38 -2.11
CA GLU A 370 -3.99 -1.12 -2.45
C GLU A 370 -4.15 -0.95 -3.97
N LEU A 371 -3.11 -1.25 -4.76
CA LEU A 371 -3.16 -1.21 -6.24
C LEU A 371 -4.04 -2.29 -6.85
N MET A 372 -4.12 -3.47 -6.21
CA MET A 372 -5.05 -4.50 -6.65
C MET A 372 -6.49 -4.09 -6.37
N ASP A 373 -6.75 -3.48 -5.21
CA ASP A 373 -8.09 -3.07 -4.80
C ASP A 373 -8.58 -1.88 -5.62
N SER A 374 -7.69 -0.95 -6.01
CA SER A 374 -8.05 0.20 -6.87
C SER A 374 -8.65 -0.21 -8.23
N ARG A 375 -8.43 -1.45 -8.66
CA ARG A 375 -8.89 -2.02 -9.93
C ARG A 375 -9.89 -3.16 -9.75
N SER A 376 -10.21 -3.56 -8.52
CA SER A 376 -11.00 -4.76 -8.27
C SER A 376 -11.84 -4.61 -7.00
N LEU A 377 -13.10 -5.05 -7.08
CA LEU A 377 -14.07 -4.95 -5.97
C LEU A 377 -13.75 -5.81 -4.74
N ASN A 378 -12.82 -6.77 -4.88
CA ASN A 378 -12.49 -7.72 -3.83
C ASN A 378 -11.02 -8.19 -3.94
N ALA A 379 -10.08 -7.25 -3.97
CA ALA A 379 -8.67 -7.63 -3.99
C ALA A 379 -8.19 -8.21 -2.65
N ALA A 380 -8.87 -7.90 -1.54
CA ALA A 380 -8.59 -8.50 -0.24
C ALA A 380 -8.63 -10.05 -0.28
N SER A 381 -9.49 -10.65 -1.11
CA SER A 381 -9.53 -12.11 -1.31
C SER A 381 -8.33 -12.66 -2.13
N LYS A 382 -7.66 -11.78 -2.88
CA LYS A 382 -6.55 -12.11 -3.79
C LYS A 382 -5.18 -11.97 -3.12
N VAL A 383 -5.09 -11.39 -1.92
CA VAL A 383 -3.82 -11.24 -1.20
C VAL A 383 -3.86 -11.98 0.13
N LYS A 384 -2.90 -12.89 0.33
CA LYS A 384 -2.74 -13.64 1.58
C LYS A 384 -1.49 -13.22 2.33
N SER A 385 -1.69 -12.53 3.45
CA SER A 385 -0.65 -12.27 4.45
C SER A 385 -0.33 -13.53 5.25
N LEU A 386 0.96 -13.73 5.57
CA LEU A 386 1.47 -14.82 6.39
C LEU A 386 1.63 -14.49 7.89
N ASN A 387 1.34 -13.23 8.26
CA ASN A 387 1.36 -12.73 9.63
C ASN A 387 -0.01 -12.81 10.29
#